data_AF-A0A286UXL8-F1
#
_entry.id   AF-A0A286UXL8-F1
#
_cell.length_a   1.000
_cell.length_b   1.000
_cell.length_c   1.000
_cell.angle_alpha   90.00
_cell.angle_beta   90.00
_cell.angle_gamma   90.00
#
_symmetry.space_group_name_H-M   'P 1'
#
loop_
_entity.id
_entity.type
_entity.pdbx_description
1 polymer ?
#
loop_
_entity_poly.entity_id
_entity_poly.type
_entity_poly.pdbx_seq_one_letter_code
_entity_poly.pdbx_strand_id
1 'polypeptide(L)'
;MSLVLLAGSFSGSRKSIWPNLASWNPEDADYLHLYDPTLPIGESPSKKKKGPTQDESENEENSTYYTPLRGPLTVCMFPISHGPSYDSSAFFIHHTSLGREFLFFGDVEYDLSSINPRISNVWSAAAPKFVSAVFIECSWPSGRPDDKMFGHLTPEHLIAELQVLANFVSEHRNLSNNYPASTNPRVTSISPRRRSSSSASPERKRLKQSVDEDPSEGGRRPVLQNALSGLRVYIVHCKEELTRPDNTKPINQVISNQVRELVNKLELGVEIVAAEQGSLIHIVSIGASL
;
A
#
# COMPACT_ATOMS: atom_id res chain seq x y z
N MET A 1 22.38 -12.14 -2.56
CA MET A 1 21.32 -11.87 -3.56
C MET A 1 21.01 -10.40 -3.42
N SER A 2 21.29 -9.60 -4.44
CA SER A 2 21.09 -8.15 -4.41
C SER A 2 19.90 -7.82 -5.32
N LEU A 3 18.92 -7.09 -4.78
CA LEU A 3 17.75 -6.62 -5.51
C LEU A 3 17.98 -5.14 -5.85
N VAL A 4 18.01 -4.76 -7.13
CA VAL A 4 18.05 -3.35 -7.54
C VAL A 4 16.66 -2.98 -8.04
N LEU A 5 15.95 -2.14 -7.29
CA LEU A 5 14.64 -1.64 -7.68
C LEU A 5 14.81 -0.33 -8.46
N LEU A 6 14.42 -0.34 -9.73
CA LEU A 6 14.25 0.86 -10.54
C LEU A 6 12.76 1.03 -10.83
N ALA A 7 12.18 2.09 -10.30
CA ALA A 7 10.84 2.53 -10.64
C ALA A 7 10.97 3.90 -11.31
N GLY A 8 10.31 4.06 -12.45
CA GLY A 8 10.39 5.26 -13.27
C GLY A 8 9.09 5.50 -14.01
N SER A 9 8.99 6.68 -14.58
CA SER A 9 7.78 7.18 -15.23
C SER A 9 7.76 6.85 -16.72
N PHE A 10 6.60 6.43 -17.24
CA PHE A 10 6.47 6.04 -18.65
C PHE A 10 5.33 6.79 -19.34
N SER A 11 5.53 7.10 -20.63
CA SER A 11 4.50 7.68 -21.52
C SER A 11 4.29 6.79 -22.74
N GLY A 12 3.04 6.56 -23.14
CA GLY A 12 2.69 5.92 -24.42
C GLY A 12 1.53 4.93 -24.35
N SER A 13 1.06 4.47 -25.52
CA SER A 13 -0.14 3.62 -25.65
C SER A 13 0.06 2.15 -25.27
N ARG A 14 1.30 1.73 -24.97
CA ARG A 14 1.59 0.38 -24.46
C ARG A 14 1.61 0.42 -22.94
N LYS A 15 0.55 -0.08 -22.32
CA LYS A 15 0.40 -0.27 -20.86
C LYS A 15 1.37 -1.30 -20.25
N SER A 16 2.42 -1.70 -20.96
CA SER A 16 3.43 -2.61 -20.44
C SER A 16 4.44 -1.81 -19.63
N ILE A 17 4.33 -1.88 -18.30
CA ILE A 17 5.28 -1.23 -17.40
C ILE A 17 6.47 -2.17 -17.21
N TRP A 18 7.67 -1.64 -17.41
CA TRP A 18 8.93 -2.36 -17.31
C TRP A 18 9.64 -1.97 -16.01
N PRO A 19 9.49 -2.71 -14.90
CA PRO A 19 10.44 -2.56 -13.81
C PRO A 19 11.76 -3.20 -14.23
N ASN A 20 12.81 -2.40 -14.44
CA ASN A 20 14.16 -2.96 -14.54
C ASN A 20 14.62 -3.40 -13.13
N LEU A 21 14.09 -4.53 -12.67
CA LEU A 21 14.72 -5.34 -11.62
C LEU A 21 15.92 -6.03 -12.27
N ALA A 22 17.06 -5.34 -12.27
CA ALA A 22 18.29 -5.79 -12.91
C ALA A 22 19.42 -5.93 -11.89
N SER A 23 20.32 -6.89 -12.08
CA SER A 23 21.61 -6.86 -11.37
C SER A 23 22.43 -5.66 -11.82
N TRP A 24 23.31 -5.18 -10.94
CA TRP A 24 24.26 -4.10 -11.25
C TRP A 24 25.34 -4.54 -12.25
N ASN A 25 25.49 -5.86 -12.47
CA ASN A 25 26.41 -6.42 -13.45
C ASN A 25 25.67 -6.59 -14.81
N PRO A 26 26.10 -5.91 -15.89
CA PRO A 26 25.42 -5.96 -17.19
C PRO A 26 25.50 -7.32 -17.89
N GLU A 27 26.41 -8.21 -17.49
CA GLU A 27 26.54 -9.57 -18.05
C GLU A 27 25.69 -10.60 -17.29
N ASP A 28 24.97 -10.16 -16.26
CA ASP A 28 24.30 -11.03 -15.31
C ASP A 28 22.87 -11.34 -15.76
N ALA A 29 22.76 -12.05 -16.89
CA ALA A 29 21.50 -12.48 -17.51
C ALA A 29 20.58 -13.26 -16.54
N ASP A 30 21.20 -13.86 -15.54
CA ASP A 30 20.60 -14.61 -14.44
C ASP A 30 19.76 -13.72 -13.49
N TYR A 31 19.90 -12.40 -13.53
CA TYR A 31 19.27 -11.43 -12.61
C TYR A 31 18.50 -10.32 -13.32
N LEU A 32 18.16 -10.58 -14.58
CA LEU A 32 17.30 -9.79 -15.43
C LEU A 32 15.85 -10.26 -15.24
N HIS A 33 15.30 -10.05 -14.04
CA HIS A 33 14.11 -10.77 -13.59
C HIS A 33 12.77 -10.22 -14.08
N LEU A 34 12.77 -9.10 -14.82
CA LEU A 34 11.54 -8.44 -15.25
C LEU A 34 11.67 -7.77 -16.63
N TYR A 35 12.25 -8.50 -17.59
CA TYR A 35 12.09 -8.16 -19.01
C TYR A 35 10.74 -8.65 -19.57
N ASP A 36 9.90 -9.26 -18.75
CA ASP A 36 8.49 -9.46 -19.09
C ASP A 36 7.66 -8.50 -18.24
N PRO A 37 6.79 -7.67 -18.86
CA PRO A 37 6.00 -6.70 -18.14
C PRO A 37 5.08 -7.40 -17.14
N THR A 38 5.17 -7.01 -15.86
CA THR A 38 4.14 -7.35 -14.88
C THR A 38 2.85 -6.64 -15.24
N LEU A 39 1.74 -7.36 -15.21
CA LEU A 39 0.43 -6.75 -15.38
C LEU A 39 0.00 -6.08 -14.07
N PRO A 40 -0.59 -4.88 -14.13
CA PRO A 40 -1.26 -4.27 -12.99
C PRO A 40 -2.31 -5.22 -12.41
N ILE A 41 -2.61 -5.10 -11.12
CA ILE A 41 -3.77 -5.77 -10.52
C ILE A 41 -5.03 -5.44 -11.32
N GLY A 42 -5.80 -6.48 -11.65
CA GLY A 42 -7.01 -6.38 -12.45
C GLY A 42 -6.79 -6.51 -13.96
N GLU A 43 -5.55 -6.49 -14.46
CA GLU A 43 -5.26 -6.82 -15.86
C GLU A 43 -4.86 -8.30 -15.96
N SER A 44 -5.79 -9.14 -16.44
CA SER A 44 -5.48 -10.54 -16.76
C SER A 44 -4.63 -10.63 -18.04
N PRO A 45 -3.65 -11.55 -18.12
CA PRO A 45 -2.97 -11.82 -19.38
C PRO A 45 -4.01 -12.27 -20.39
N SER A 46 -4.05 -11.62 -21.55
CA SER A 46 -5.03 -11.90 -22.59
C SER A 46 -4.91 -13.37 -22.97
N LYS A 47 -5.85 -14.21 -22.49
CA LYS A 47 -5.96 -15.60 -22.91
C LYS A 47 -6.11 -15.55 -24.43
N LYS A 48 -5.11 -16.03 -25.19
CA LYS A 48 -5.28 -16.31 -26.62
C LYS A 48 -6.54 -17.16 -26.72
N LYS A 49 -7.61 -16.61 -27.34
CA LYS A 49 -8.90 -17.27 -27.51
C LYS A 49 -8.71 -18.70 -28.02
N LYS A 50 -8.76 -19.69 -27.12
CA LYS A 50 -9.24 -21.03 -27.49
C LYS A 50 -10.75 -20.98 -27.36
N GLY A 51 -11.42 -21.64 -28.29
CA GLY A 51 -12.86 -21.55 -28.56
C GLY A 51 -13.77 -21.80 -27.35
N PRO A 52 -15.08 -21.59 -27.52
CA PRO A 52 -16.01 -21.47 -26.42
C PRO A 52 -16.23 -22.83 -25.74
N THR A 53 -15.92 -22.91 -24.45
CA THR A 53 -16.60 -23.81 -23.52
C THR A 53 -17.36 -22.94 -22.55
N GLN A 54 -18.69 -23.07 -22.58
CA GLN A 54 -19.62 -22.48 -21.62
C GLN A 54 -19.48 -23.17 -20.27
N ASP A 55 -19.84 -22.43 -19.22
CA ASP A 55 -19.85 -22.80 -17.80
C ASP A 55 -18.55 -22.60 -17.03
N GLU A 56 -18.21 -21.34 -16.74
CA GLU A 56 -17.67 -20.97 -15.42
C GLU A 56 -18.32 -19.66 -14.97
N SER A 57 -19.10 -19.75 -13.90
CA SER A 57 -19.68 -18.61 -13.19
C SER A 57 -18.57 -17.75 -12.57
N GLU A 58 -18.43 -16.52 -13.05
CA GLU A 58 -17.49 -15.51 -12.57
C GLU A 58 -17.84 -15.07 -11.14
N ASN A 59 -17.27 -15.77 -10.15
CA ASN A 59 -16.86 -15.14 -8.91
C ASN A 59 -15.40 -14.71 -9.09
N GLU A 60 -15.17 -13.65 -9.87
CA GLU A 60 -13.90 -12.93 -9.87
C GLU A 60 -13.82 -12.13 -8.56
N GLU A 61 -13.52 -12.80 -7.45
CA GLU A 61 -12.97 -12.10 -6.30
C GLU A 61 -11.67 -11.44 -6.75
N ASN A 62 -11.58 -10.13 -6.50
CA ASN A 62 -10.48 -9.22 -6.81
C ASN A 62 -9.16 -9.65 -6.13
N SER A 63 -8.65 -10.82 -6.49
CA SER A 63 -7.50 -11.46 -5.88
C SER A 63 -6.25 -10.76 -6.38
N THR A 64 -5.58 -10.08 -5.45
CA THR A 64 -4.29 -9.43 -5.68
C THR A 64 -3.28 -10.47 -6.15
N TYR A 65 -2.97 -10.50 -7.45
CA TYR A 65 -2.08 -11.52 -8.02
C TYR A 65 -0.62 -11.18 -7.78
N TYR A 66 0.11 -12.07 -7.11
CA TYR A 66 1.55 -11.97 -6.92
C TYR A 66 2.29 -12.75 -8.00
N THR A 67 3.19 -12.07 -8.71
CA THR A 67 4.09 -12.67 -9.70
C THR A 67 5.33 -13.21 -8.98
N PRO A 68 5.71 -14.49 -9.16
CA PRO A 68 6.95 -15.02 -8.61
C PRO A 68 8.20 -14.35 -9.21
N LEU A 69 9.18 -14.05 -8.35
CA LEU A 69 10.55 -13.67 -8.71
C LEU A 69 11.51 -14.83 -8.40
N ARG A 70 12.81 -14.67 -8.67
CA ARG A 70 13.81 -15.69 -8.31
C ARG A 70 13.87 -15.88 -6.79
N GLY A 71 13.97 -17.15 -6.37
CA GLY A 71 14.09 -17.50 -4.96
C GLY A 71 12.75 -17.35 -4.22
N PRO A 72 12.76 -16.98 -2.92
CA PRO A 72 11.55 -16.89 -2.12
C PRO A 72 10.76 -15.59 -2.34
N LEU A 73 11.05 -14.82 -3.38
CA LEU A 73 10.47 -13.49 -3.61
C LEU A 73 9.26 -13.56 -4.54
N THR A 74 8.24 -12.77 -4.24
CA THR A 74 7.12 -12.49 -5.13
C THR A 74 6.88 -10.98 -5.18
N VAL A 75 6.28 -10.50 -6.26
CA VAL A 75 5.95 -9.08 -6.46
C VAL A 75 4.50 -8.90 -6.85
N CYS A 76 3.86 -7.86 -6.33
CA CYS A 76 2.57 -7.39 -6.80
C CYS A 76 2.65 -5.90 -7.17
N MET A 77 2.13 -5.53 -8.34
CA MET A 77 2.26 -4.19 -8.90
C MET A 77 0.93 -3.44 -8.88
N PHE A 78 0.99 -2.19 -8.44
CA PHE A 78 -0.09 -1.22 -8.50
C PHE A 78 0.28 -0.07 -9.43
N PRO A 79 -0.60 0.33 -10.36
CA PRO A 79 -0.40 1.54 -11.14
C PRO A 79 -0.60 2.75 -10.24
N ILE A 80 0.31 3.72 -10.32
CA ILE A 80 0.21 5.01 -9.62
C ILE A 80 0.42 6.13 -10.64
N SER A 81 0.03 7.36 -10.29
CA SER A 81 0.08 8.50 -11.21
C SER A 81 1.30 9.36 -10.94
N HIS A 82 1.86 9.95 -11.99
CA HIS A 82 3.01 10.85 -11.93
C HIS A 82 2.79 12.05 -12.87
N GLY A 83 2.04 13.03 -12.40
CA GLY A 83 1.61 14.16 -13.22
C GLY A 83 0.51 13.78 -14.21
N PRO A 84 0.07 14.74 -15.04
CA PRO A 84 -1.11 14.57 -15.91
C PRO A 84 -0.89 13.62 -17.09
N SER A 85 0.34 13.16 -17.35
CA SER A 85 0.70 12.48 -18.60
C SER A 85 1.53 11.22 -18.42
N TYR A 86 1.93 10.88 -17.18
CA TYR A 86 2.75 9.70 -16.93
C TYR A 86 2.09 8.80 -15.90
N ASP A 87 2.16 7.50 -16.19
CA ASP A 87 1.91 6.45 -15.22
C ASP A 87 3.26 6.02 -14.62
N SER A 88 3.21 5.60 -13.36
CA SER A 88 4.31 5.01 -12.61
C SER A 88 3.81 3.75 -11.90
N SER A 89 4.60 3.16 -11.01
CA SER A 89 4.22 1.93 -10.30
C SER A 89 4.67 1.89 -8.85
N ALA A 90 3.85 1.25 -8.03
CA ALA A 90 4.21 0.80 -6.70
C ALA A 90 4.28 -0.73 -6.67
N PHE A 91 5.26 -1.26 -5.93
CA PHE A 91 5.53 -2.69 -5.84
C PHE A 91 5.44 -3.16 -4.39
N PHE A 92 4.57 -4.12 -4.12
CA PHE A 92 4.68 -4.95 -2.93
C PHE A 92 5.69 -6.06 -3.22
N ILE A 93 6.80 -6.06 -2.51
CA ILE A 93 7.83 -7.11 -2.61
C ILE A 93 7.71 -7.99 -1.37
N HIS A 94 7.31 -9.24 -1.59
CA HIS A 94 7.04 -10.20 -0.54
C HIS A 94 8.07 -11.33 -0.54
N HIS A 95 8.58 -11.66 0.64
CA HIS A 95 9.45 -12.79 0.88
C HIS A 95 8.65 -13.93 1.49
N THR A 96 8.21 -14.86 0.63
CA THR A 96 7.27 -15.95 0.96
C THR A 96 7.71 -16.80 2.15
N SER A 97 8.98 -17.20 2.22
CA SER A 97 9.44 -18.05 3.32
C SER A 97 9.65 -17.32 4.66
N LEU A 98 9.74 -15.98 4.66
CA LEU A 98 9.86 -15.18 5.88
C LEU A 98 8.54 -14.50 6.26
N GLY A 99 7.52 -14.56 5.40
CA GLY A 99 6.27 -13.84 5.58
C GLY A 99 6.43 -12.32 5.65
N ARG A 100 7.49 -11.77 5.06
CA ARG A 100 7.81 -10.34 5.14
C ARG A 100 7.47 -9.63 3.86
N GLU A 101 6.98 -8.41 3.96
CA GLU A 101 6.65 -7.59 2.81
C GLU A 101 7.05 -6.14 3.06
N PHE A 102 7.50 -5.48 2.00
CA PHE A 102 7.69 -4.04 1.97
C PHE A 102 7.10 -3.46 0.69
N LEU A 103 6.81 -2.18 0.73
CA LEU A 103 6.24 -1.43 -0.37
C LEU A 103 7.28 -0.46 -0.93
N PHE A 104 7.40 -0.42 -2.26
CA PHE A 104 8.33 0.45 -2.96
C PHE A 104 7.59 1.23 -4.04
N PHE A 105 7.50 2.55 -3.88
CA PHE A 105 6.93 3.46 -4.87
C PHE A 105 8.01 3.93 -5.84
N GLY A 106 7.64 4.05 -7.12
CA GLY A 106 8.31 4.95 -8.04
C GLY A 106 7.90 6.41 -7.82
N ASP A 107 8.21 7.23 -8.81
CA ASP A 107 7.74 8.62 -8.87
C ASP A 107 6.22 8.67 -8.73
N VAL A 108 5.71 9.59 -7.92
CA VAL A 108 4.31 9.60 -7.53
C VAL A 108 3.82 11.02 -7.24
N GLU A 109 2.64 11.33 -7.78
CA GLU A 109 1.97 12.60 -7.52
C GLU A 109 0.94 12.49 -6.40
N TYR A 110 0.67 13.61 -5.74
CA TYR A 110 -0.29 13.67 -4.65
C TYR A 110 -1.73 13.46 -5.14
N ASP A 111 -2.49 12.53 -4.53
CA ASP A 111 -3.82 12.11 -5.03
C ASP A 111 -4.79 13.30 -5.12
N LEU A 112 -4.80 14.23 -4.16
CA LEU A 112 -5.71 15.40 -4.23
C LEU A 112 -5.42 16.35 -5.40
N SER A 113 -4.19 16.35 -5.90
CA SER A 113 -3.79 17.15 -7.08
C SER A 113 -3.82 16.36 -8.39
N SER A 114 -4.00 15.04 -8.31
CA SER A 114 -3.97 14.13 -9.45
C SER A 114 -5.26 14.20 -10.24
N ILE A 115 -5.15 14.12 -11.57
CA ILE A 115 -6.30 13.88 -12.45
C ILE A 115 -6.82 12.44 -12.30
N ASN A 116 -5.93 11.51 -11.97
CA ASN A 116 -6.21 10.09 -11.82
C ASN A 116 -5.65 9.61 -10.46
N PRO A 117 -6.29 9.92 -9.32
CA PRO A 117 -5.80 9.52 -8.01
C PRO A 117 -5.73 7.99 -7.89
N ARG A 118 -4.60 7.48 -7.43
CA ARG A 118 -4.30 6.03 -7.39
C ARG A 118 -3.51 5.58 -6.17
N ILE A 119 -2.92 6.47 -5.37
CA ILE A 119 -2.16 6.09 -4.17
C ILE A 119 -3.10 5.41 -3.15
N SER A 120 -4.32 5.94 -2.98
CA SER A 120 -5.34 5.36 -2.09
C SER A 120 -5.63 3.87 -2.34
N ASN A 121 -5.54 3.39 -3.58
CA ASN A 121 -5.66 1.96 -3.90
C ASN A 121 -4.52 1.13 -3.30
N VAL A 122 -3.31 1.68 -3.31
CA VAL A 122 -2.13 1.06 -2.70
C VAL A 122 -2.29 1.03 -1.18
N TRP A 123 -2.76 2.12 -0.57
CA TRP A 123 -3.00 2.19 0.88
C TRP A 123 -4.08 1.24 1.36
N SER A 124 -5.18 1.12 0.61
CA SER A 124 -6.24 0.16 0.91
C SER A 124 -5.71 -1.29 0.89
N ALA A 125 -4.81 -1.62 -0.04
CA ALA A 125 -4.17 -2.93 -0.11
C ALA A 125 -3.08 -3.16 0.96
N ALA A 126 -2.41 -2.09 1.41
CA ALA A 126 -1.36 -2.15 2.43
C ALA A 126 -1.92 -2.30 3.85
N ALA A 127 -3.06 -1.65 4.14
CA ALA A 127 -3.60 -1.56 5.49
C ALA A 127 -3.89 -2.93 6.16
N PRO A 128 -4.49 -3.92 5.47
CA PRO A 128 -4.70 -5.26 6.05
C PRO A 128 -3.43 -6.04 6.34
N LYS A 129 -2.36 -5.78 5.58
CA LYS A 129 -1.10 -6.53 5.65
C LYS A 129 -0.13 -5.93 6.67
N PHE A 130 -0.34 -4.66 7.01
CA PHE A 130 0.51 -3.82 7.85
C PHE A 130 2.01 -3.97 7.49
N VAL A 131 2.38 -3.45 6.33
CA VAL A 131 3.78 -3.47 5.84
C VAL A 131 4.72 -2.78 6.83
N SER A 132 5.88 -3.39 7.06
CA SER A 132 6.88 -2.87 8.02
C SER A 132 7.78 -1.77 7.45
N ALA A 133 7.82 -1.64 6.13
CA ALA A 133 8.64 -0.67 5.44
C ALA A 133 7.96 -0.16 4.16
N VAL A 134 8.03 1.15 3.95
CA VAL A 134 7.60 1.84 2.72
C VAL A 134 8.76 2.68 2.22
N PHE A 135 9.09 2.56 0.95
CA PHE A 135 9.98 3.47 0.23
C PHE A 135 9.13 4.35 -0.65
N ILE A 136 9.16 5.66 -0.44
CA ILE A 136 8.35 6.61 -1.18
C ILE A 136 9.11 7.90 -1.37
N GLU A 137 8.90 8.54 -2.51
CA GLU A 137 9.59 9.79 -2.77
C GLU A 137 9.05 10.94 -1.92
N CYS A 138 9.94 11.88 -1.63
CA CYS A 138 9.57 13.24 -1.26
C CYS A 138 10.60 14.13 -1.93
N SER A 139 10.29 14.55 -3.15
CA SER A 139 11.25 15.17 -4.06
C SER A 139 11.70 16.53 -3.58
N TRP A 140 10.80 17.31 -2.99
CA TRP A 140 11.02 18.73 -2.73
C TRP A 140 10.84 19.06 -1.25
N PRO A 141 11.55 20.06 -0.72
CA PRO A 141 11.26 20.58 0.62
C PRO A 141 9.91 21.29 0.67
N SER A 142 9.42 21.51 1.89
CA SER A 142 8.22 22.29 2.18
C SER A 142 8.21 23.65 1.50
N GLY A 143 7.02 24.13 1.12
CA GLY A 143 6.79 25.48 0.59
C GLY A 143 7.00 25.61 -0.92
N ARG A 144 7.24 24.52 -1.63
CA ARG A 144 7.26 24.53 -3.10
C ARG A 144 5.85 24.77 -3.65
N PRO A 145 5.67 25.70 -4.61
CA PRO A 145 4.37 25.93 -5.25
C PRO A 145 3.86 24.73 -6.06
N ASP A 146 2.55 24.49 -6.00
CA ASP A 146 1.87 23.36 -6.66
C ASP A 146 2.12 23.29 -8.17
N ASP A 147 2.17 24.44 -8.85
CA ASP A 147 2.40 24.55 -10.30
C ASP A 147 3.82 24.13 -10.72
N LYS A 148 4.74 23.95 -9.76
CA LYS A 148 6.14 23.53 -9.98
C LYS A 148 6.44 22.16 -9.40
N MET A 149 5.41 21.41 -9.02
CA MET A 149 5.57 20.08 -8.44
C MET A 149 5.90 19.02 -9.48
N PHE A 150 5.38 19.17 -10.71
CA PHE A 150 5.61 18.27 -11.84
C PHE A 150 5.40 16.79 -11.49
N GLY A 151 4.33 16.50 -10.74
CA GLY A 151 3.96 15.13 -10.38
C GLY A 151 4.75 14.52 -9.23
N HIS A 152 5.33 15.32 -8.33
CA HIS A 152 6.08 14.84 -7.17
C HIS A 152 5.51 15.33 -5.83
N LEU A 153 6.04 14.79 -4.73
CA LEU A 153 5.61 15.12 -3.37
C LEU A 153 6.50 16.17 -2.67
N THR A 154 5.87 16.99 -1.83
CA THR A 154 6.50 17.73 -0.72
C THR A 154 6.22 17.02 0.62
N PRO A 155 6.77 17.47 1.76
CA PRO A 155 6.42 16.93 3.06
C PRO A 155 4.92 17.04 3.36
N GLU A 156 4.26 18.14 3.00
CA GLU A 156 2.83 18.33 3.23
C GLU A 156 1.99 17.30 2.48
N HIS A 157 2.33 17.04 1.21
CA HIS A 157 1.68 16.02 0.39
C HIS A 157 1.86 14.63 0.97
N LEU A 158 3.10 14.26 1.31
CA LEU A 158 3.40 12.94 1.88
C LEU A 158 2.67 12.72 3.21
N ILE A 159 2.57 13.74 4.05
CA ILE A 159 1.87 13.65 5.33
C ILE A 159 0.38 13.43 5.14
N ALA A 160 -0.24 14.12 4.18
CA ALA A 160 -1.64 13.89 3.88
C ALA A 160 -1.89 12.45 3.39
N GLU A 161 -1.02 11.89 2.57
CA GLU A 161 -1.08 10.48 2.16
C GLU A 161 -0.89 9.50 3.34
N LEU A 162 0.03 9.80 4.26
CA LEU A 162 0.21 9.01 5.48
C LEU A 162 -1.02 9.08 6.39
N GLN A 163 -1.74 10.20 6.44
CA GLN A 163 -3.02 10.28 7.15
C GLN A 163 -4.09 9.42 6.48
N VAL A 164 -4.12 9.34 5.15
CA VAL A 164 -5.01 8.42 4.42
C VAL A 164 -4.70 6.97 4.78
N LEU A 165 -3.41 6.57 4.76
CA LEU A 165 -3.00 5.25 5.21
C LEU A 165 -3.39 4.99 6.68
N ALA A 166 -3.19 5.97 7.57
CA ALA A 166 -3.56 5.86 8.98
C ALA A 166 -5.07 5.61 9.17
N ASN A 167 -5.91 6.26 8.36
CA ASN A 167 -7.35 5.99 8.36
C ASN A 167 -7.64 4.54 7.94
N PHE A 168 -7.10 4.08 6.80
CA PHE A 168 -7.30 2.71 6.35
C PHE A 168 -6.85 1.67 7.38
N VAL A 169 -5.70 1.87 8.03
CA VAL A 169 -5.20 0.99 9.09
C VAL A 169 -6.14 1.01 10.31
N SER A 170 -6.59 2.19 10.73
CA SER A 170 -7.48 2.33 11.88
C SER A 170 -8.85 1.68 11.62
N GLU A 171 -9.41 1.87 10.43
CA GLU A 171 -10.65 1.22 10.00
C GLU A 171 -10.51 -0.30 9.98
N HIS A 172 -9.41 -0.81 9.41
CA HIS A 172 -9.16 -2.25 9.37
C HIS A 172 -9.03 -2.86 10.78
N ARG A 173 -8.31 -2.20 11.69
CA ARG A 173 -8.20 -2.63 13.10
C ARG A 173 -9.53 -2.60 13.85
N ASN A 174 -10.37 -1.60 13.58
CA ASN A 174 -11.70 -1.52 14.19
C ASN A 174 -12.62 -2.66 13.69
N LEU A 175 -12.56 -2.97 12.39
CA LEU A 175 -13.29 -4.11 11.82
C LEU A 175 -12.81 -5.44 12.42
N SER A 176 -11.50 -5.66 12.57
CA SER A 176 -10.98 -6.89 13.19
C SER A 176 -11.38 -7.02 14.66
N ASN A 177 -11.46 -5.91 15.40
CA ASN A 177 -11.86 -5.94 16.81
C ASN A 177 -13.36 -6.19 17.00
N ASN A 178 -14.21 -5.72 16.08
CA ASN A 178 -15.67 -5.88 16.15
C ASN A 178 -16.16 -7.27 15.73
N TYR A 179 -15.32 -8.05 15.03
CA TYR A 179 -15.58 -9.45 14.68
C TYR A 179 -14.53 -10.37 15.30
N PRO A 180 -14.60 -10.67 16.61
CA PRO A 180 -13.73 -11.69 17.18
C PRO A 180 -13.97 -13.01 16.44
N ALA A 181 -12.89 -13.60 15.93
CA ALA A 181 -12.92 -14.87 15.23
C ALA A 181 -13.80 -15.86 16.00
N SER A 182 -14.85 -16.34 15.32
CA SER A 182 -15.80 -17.33 15.85
C SER A 182 -15.02 -18.46 16.54
N THR A 183 -15.10 -18.51 17.86
CA THR A 183 -14.54 -19.61 18.64
C THR A 183 -15.22 -20.90 18.17
N ASN A 184 -14.43 -21.78 17.55
CA ASN A 184 -14.81 -23.16 17.23
C ASN A 184 -15.64 -23.76 18.38
N PRO A 185 -16.89 -24.20 18.16
CA PRO A 185 -17.58 -24.97 19.17
C PRO A 185 -16.85 -26.31 19.30
N ARG A 186 -16.14 -26.47 20.42
CA ARG A 186 -15.54 -27.71 20.88
C ARG A 186 -16.59 -28.82 20.77
N VAL A 187 -16.36 -29.76 19.85
CA VAL A 187 -17.13 -31.00 19.74
C VAL A 187 -16.92 -31.78 21.03
N THR A 188 -17.84 -31.65 21.99
CA THR A 188 -18.05 -32.64 23.04
C THR A 188 -19.16 -33.57 22.59
N SER A 189 -18.75 -34.78 22.24
CA SER A 189 -19.56 -35.95 21.96
C SER A 189 -20.47 -36.33 23.13
N ILE A 190 -21.80 -36.18 22.97
CA ILE A 190 -22.79 -37.01 23.70
C ILE A 190 -23.95 -37.36 22.73
N SER A 191 -24.25 -38.66 22.74
CA SER A 191 -25.10 -39.50 21.87
C SER A 191 -26.60 -39.13 21.76
N PRO A 192 -27.37 -39.77 20.83
CA PRO A 192 -28.56 -39.21 20.21
C PRO A 192 -29.86 -39.60 20.92
N ARG A 193 -30.86 -38.70 20.89
CA ARG A 193 -32.26 -39.07 21.15
C ARG A 193 -33.21 -38.43 20.14
N ARG A 194 -34.22 -39.22 19.78
CA ARG A 194 -35.02 -39.19 18.54
C ARG A 194 -36.10 -38.10 18.50
N ARG A 195 -36.27 -37.54 17.30
CA ARG A 195 -37.49 -37.15 16.55
C ARG A 195 -38.68 -36.54 17.30
N SER A 196 -39.09 -35.34 16.85
CA SER A 196 -40.41 -35.17 16.21
C SER A 196 -40.48 -33.89 15.38
N SER A 197 -41.08 -34.03 14.21
CA SER A 197 -41.47 -33.05 13.21
C SER A 197 -42.51 -32.04 13.72
N SER A 198 -42.33 -30.77 13.36
CA SER A 198 -43.42 -29.97 12.79
C SER A 198 -42.89 -28.69 12.15
N SER A 199 -43.40 -28.46 10.95
CA SER A 199 -43.29 -27.26 10.13
C SER A 199 -43.83 -26.03 10.85
N ALA A 200 -43.01 -24.99 10.97
CA ALA A 200 -43.48 -23.62 11.13
C ALA A 200 -42.35 -22.65 10.77
N SER A 201 -42.44 -22.03 9.59
CA SER A 201 -41.85 -20.71 9.37
C SER A 201 -42.49 -19.73 10.35
N PRO A 202 -41.74 -18.77 10.89
CA PRO A 202 -42.29 -17.42 10.94
C PRO A 202 -41.27 -16.35 10.57
N GLU A 203 -41.73 -15.51 9.64
CA GLU A 203 -41.74 -14.06 9.73
C GLU A 203 -40.40 -13.31 9.88
N ARG A 204 -40.06 -12.63 8.77
CA ARG A 204 -39.22 -11.42 8.74
C ARG A 204 -39.69 -10.43 9.82
N LYS A 205 -38.98 -10.37 10.95
CA LYS A 205 -39.06 -9.23 11.86
C LYS A 205 -38.29 -8.06 11.26
N ARG A 206 -39.04 -7.15 10.61
CA ARG A 206 -38.65 -5.77 10.35
C ARG A 206 -38.18 -5.14 11.67
N LEU A 207 -36.90 -4.79 11.74
CA LEU A 207 -36.36 -3.92 12.78
C LEU A 207 -37.08 -2.57 12.68
N LYS A 208 -37.85 -2.24 13.72
CA LYS A 208 -38.40 -0.91 13.95
C LYS A 208 -37.25 0.02 14.26
N GLN A 209 -37.03 0.96 13.35
CA GLN A 209 -36.19 2.14 13.52
C GLN A 209 -36.90 3.06 14.52
N SER A 210 -36.47 3.07 15.78
CA SER A 210 -36.78 4.14 16.72
C SER A 210 -35.79 5.27 16.49
N VAL A 211 -36.29 6.34 15.88
CA VAL A 211 -35.62 7.62 15.73
C VAL A 211 -35.84 8.36 17.04
N ASP A 212 -34.85 8.31 17.92
CA ASP A 212 -34.67 9.32 18.96
C ASP A 212 -33.36 10.05 18.59
N GLU A 213 -33.52 11.19 17.91
CA GLU A 213 -32.41 12.08 17.54
C GLU A 213 -31.95 12.87 18.77
N ASP A 214 -30.73 12.58 19.22
CA ASP A 214 -29.93 13.50 20.05
C ASP A 214 -28.95 14.25 19.12
N PRO A 215 -29.05 15.59 18.97
CA PRO A 215 -28.31 16.34 17.95
C PRO A 215 -26.89 16.74 18.38
N SER A 216 -26.14 15.87 19.06
CA SER A 216 -24.83 16.23 19.63
C SER A 216 -23.66 15.24 19.43
N GLU A 217 -23.71 14.36 18.42
CA GLU A 217 -22.51 13.63 17.96
C GLU A 217 -22.21 13.89 16.47
N GLY A 218 -21.47 14.96 16.19
CA GLY A 218 -20.68 15.04 14.97
C GLY A 218 -19.68 13.89 14.96
N GLY A 219 -19.76 13.04 13.93
CA GLY A 219 -19.03 11.78 13.83
C GLY A 219 -17.60 11.84 14.38
N ARG A 220 -17.33 11.06 15.43
CA ARG A 220 -16.01 10.91 16.03
C ARG A 220 -15.06 10.38 14.96
N ARG A 221 -14.28 11.27 14.33
CA ARG A 221 -13.16 10.84 13.48
C ARG A 221 -12.27 9.92 14.32
N PRO A 222 -11.82 8.77 13.78
CA PRO A 222 -10.94 7.90 14.53
C PRO A 222 -9.71 8.69 14.96
N VAL A 223 -9.33 8.53 16.23
CA VAL A 223 -8.11 9.13 16.76
C VAL A 223 -6.94 8.42 16.06
N LEU A 224 -6.25 9.12 15.15
CA LEU A 224 -5.14 8.55 14.36
C LEU A 224 -3.82 8.45 15.13
N GLN A 225 -3.85 8.74 16.42
CA GLN A 225 -2.68 8.69 17.28
C GLN A 225 -2.07 7.28 17.26
N ASN A 226 -0.78 7.20 16.92
CA ASN A 226 -0.01 5.98 16.78
C ASN A 226 -0.60 4.95 15.81
N ALA A 227 -1.50 5.35 14.90
CA ALA A 227 -2.12 4.45 13.94
C ALA A 227 -1.07 3.72 13.07
N LEU A 228 0.02 4.40 12.74
CA LEU A 228 1.13 3.86 11.95
C LEU A 228 2.32 3.39 12.80
N SER A 229 2.12 3.17 14.10
CA SER A 229 3.17 2.66 14.99
C SER A 229 3.77 1.38 14.44
N GLY A 230 5.08 1.42 14.22
CA GLY A 230 5.85 0.32 13.66
C GLY A 230 6.03 0.31 12.14
N LEU A 231 5.48 1.31 11.45
CA LEU A 231 5.85 1.58 10.07
C LEU A 231 7.17 2.36 10.01
N ARG A 232 8.09 1.94 9.14
CA ARG A 232 9.25 2.75 8.73
C ARG A 232 9.07 3.26 7.32
N VAL A 233 9.16 4.56 7.12
CA VAL A 233 9.11 5.21 5.80
C VAL A 233 10.50 5.71 5.44
N TYR A 234 11.04 5.20 4.34
CA TYR A 234 12.31 5.62 3.76
C TYR A 234 12.04 6.65 2.68
N ILE A 235 12.50 7.88 2.92
CA ILE A 235 12.38 8.98 1.96
C ILE A 235 13.43 8.81 0.88
N VAL A 236 12.98 8.66 -0.37
CA VAL A 236 13.83 8.49 -1.56
C VAL A 236 13.61 9.62 -2.57
N HIS A 237 14.41 9.62 -3.64
CA HIS A 237 14.25 10.48 -4.82
C HIS A 237 14.16 12.00 -4.50
N CYS A 238 14.93 12.46 -3.51
CA CYS A 238 15.03 13.88 -3.19
C CYS A 238 15.79 14.65 -4.28
N LYS A 239 15.17 15.70 -4.83
CA LYS A 239 15.76 16.56 -5.86
C LYS A 239 16.53 17.70 -5.23
N GLU A 240 17.75 17.91 -5.72
CA GLU A 240 18.58 19.04 -5.29
C GLU A 240 18.01 20.36 -5.79
N GLU A 241 18.03 21.38 -4.92
CA GLU A 241 17.68 22.75 -5.28
C GLU A 241 18.96 23.59 -5.31
N LEU A 242 19.46 23.86 -6.53
CA LEU A 242 20.73 24.56 -6.75
C LEU A 242 20.79 25.97 -6.13
N THR A 243 19.62 26.57 -5.87
CA THR A 243 19.49 27.93 -5.32
C THR A 243 19.16 27.95 -3.83
N ARG A 244 19.23 26.81 -3.13
CA ARG A 244 18.90 26.74 -1.72
C ARG A 244 19.87 27.62 -0.89
N PRO A 245 19.37 28.54 -0.05
CA PRO A 245 20.21 29.46 0.71
C PRO A 245 21.20 28.77 1.67
N ASP A 246 20.75 27.65 2.27
CA ASP A 246 21.57 26.81 3.15
C ASP A 246 21.84 25.46 2.46
N ASN A 247 23.07 25.26 2.00
CA ASN A 247 23.52 24.01 1.41
C ASN A 247 24.45 23.19 2.33
N THR A 248 24.44 23.47 3.64
CA THR A 248 25.31 22.78 4.60
C THR A 248 24.85 21.35 4.92
N LYS A 249 23.54 21.07 4.74
CA LYS A 249 22.94 19.76 5.00
C LYS A 249 22.50 19.09 3.71
N PRO A 250 22.73 17.78 3.52
CA PRO A 250 22.17 17.03 2.39
C PRO A 250 20.66 17.22 2.25
N ILE A 251 20.15 17.34 1.02
CA ILE A 251 18.73 17.66 0.79
C ILE A 251 17.79 16.58 1.35
N ASN A 252 18.16 15.31 1.25
CA ASN A 252 17.41 14.19 1.79
C ASN A 252 17.22 14.30 3.32
N GLN A 253 18.23 14.78 4.05
CA GLN A 253 18.14 15.02 5.48
C GLN A 253 17.21 16.20 5.79
N VAL A 254 17.29 17.29 5.02
CA VAL A 254 16.39 18.45 5.20
C VAL A 254 14.94 18.04 5.02
N ILE A 255 14.62 17.36 3.91
CA ILE A 255 13.26 16.90 3.62
C ILE A 255 12.79 15.90 4.68
N SER A 256 13.62 14.91 5.03
CA SER A 256 13.25 13.91 6.05
C SER A 256 13.04 14.53 7.43
N ASN A 257 13.78 15.59 7.78
CA ASN A 257 13.56 16.32 9.03
C ASN A 257 12.21 17.04 9.02
N GLN A 258 11.84 17.70 7.92
CA GLN A 258 10.53 18.35 7.77
C GLN A 258 9.39 17.34 7.89
N VAL A 259 9.51 16.19 7.23
CA VAL A 259 8.53 15.10 7.33
C VAL A 259 8.45 14.60 8.79
N ARG A 260 9.57 14.41 9.49
CA ARG A 260 9.57 14.01 10.92
C ARG A 260 8.84 15.00 11.80
N GLU A 261 9.08 16.30 11.63
CA GLU A 261 8.40 17.33 12.42
C GLU A 261 6.88 17.26 12.23
N LEU A 262 6.42 17.11 10.99
CA LEU A 262 4.99 17.02 10.67
C LEU A 262 4.35 15.72 11.21
N VAL A 263 5.02 14.58 11.05
CA VAL A 263 4.57 13.30 11.62
C VAL A 263 4.45 13.38 13.13
N ASN A 264 5.46 13.93 13.80
CA ASN A 264 5.50 14.02 15.27
C ASN A 264 4.39 14.94 15.78
N LYS A 265 4.14 16.06 15.08
CA LYS A 265 3.04 16.98 15.41
C LYS A 265 1.66 16.31 15.31
N LEU A 266 1.49 15.37 14.38
CA LEU A 266 0.25 14.61 14.19
C LEU A 266 0.21 13.31 15.00
N GLU A 267 1.30 12.97 15.69
CA GLU A 267 1.45 11.76 16.50
C GLU A 267 1.10 10.47 15.75
N LEU A 268 1.43 10.37 14.46
CA LEU A 268 1.05 9.19 13.65
C LEU A 268 1.80 7.90 14.05
N GLY A 269 2.92 8.02 14.77
CA GLY A 269 3.75 6.89 15.23
C GLY A 269 4.66 6.26 14.17
N VAL A 270 4.77 6.86 12.98
CA VAL A 270 5.65 6.39 11.90
C VAL A 270 7.08 6.87 12.09
N GLU A 271 8.06 6.00 11.85
CA GLU A 271 9.48 6.36 11.85
C GLU A 271 9.91 6.76 10.43
N ILE A 272 10.50 7.95 10.29
CA ILE A 272 10.94 8.48 8.99
C ILE A 272 12.47 8.43 8.90
N VAL A 273 12.97 7.77 7.87
CA VAL A 273 14.39 7.54 7.61
C VAL A 273 14.78 8.23 6.30
N ALA A 274 15.86 9.02 6.32
CA ALA A 274 16.45 9.54 5.08
C ALA A 274 17.20 8.40 4.39
N ALA A 275 16.79 8.00 3.18
CA ALA A 275 17.57 7.02 2.44
C ALA A 275 18.87 7.66 1.95
N GLU A 276 19.99 6.99 2.16
CA GLU A 276 21.30 7.40 1.67
C GLU A 276 21.80 6.42 0.62
N GLN A 277 22.33 6.94 -0.48
CA GLN A 277 22.89 6.12 -1.55
C GLN A 277 24.01 5.23 -1.01
N GLY A 278 23.99 3.95 -1.38
CA GLY A 278 24.96 2.96 -0.90
C GLY A 278 24.64 2.36 0.48
N SER A 279 23.54 2.76 1.12
CA SER A 279 23.11 2.17 2.40
C SER A 279 22.63 0.73 2.25
N LEU A 280 22.98 -0.08 3.25
CA LEU A 280 22.37 -1.39 3.47
C LEU A 280 21.22 -1.26 4.47
N ILE A 281 20.00 -1.52 4.02
CA ILE A 281 18.80 -1.39 4.85
C ILE A 281 18.35 -2.76 5.35
N HIS A 282 18.27 -2.90 6.67
CA HIS A 282 17.75 -4.09 7.32
C HIS A 282 16.28 -3.89 7.71
N ILE A 283 15.39 -4.57 7.00
CA ILE A 283 13.96 -4.60 7.33
C ILE A 283 13.73 -5.66 8.42
N VAL A 284 13.73 -5.20 9.67
CA VAL A 284 13.40 -6.02 10.84
C VAL A 284 11.88 -6.08 11.01
N SER A 285 11.38 -7.26 11.38
CA SER A 285 10.00 -7.39 11.85
C SER A 285 9.94 -6.75 13.22
N ILE A 286 9.00 -5.84 13.40
CA ILE A 286 8.59 -5.42 14.73
C ILE A 286 7.82 -6.59 15.29
N GLY A 287 8.34 -7.17 16.37
CA GLY A 287 7.67 -8.29 17.04
C GLY A 287 6.21 -7.90 17.28
N ALA A 288 5.30 -8.82 16.94
CA ALA A 288 3.89 -8.67 17.24
C ALA A 288 3.75 -8.44 18.75
N SER A 289 3.63 -7.18 19.13
CA SER A 289 3.23 -6.77 20.45
C SER A 289 1.86 -6.13 20.30
N LEU A 290 0.87 -7.00 20.08
CA LEU A 290 -0.55 -6.76 20.32
C LEU A 290 -1.11 -8.02 20.97
#